data_AF-A0A4D6LGS1-F1
#
_entry.id   AF-A0A4D6LGS1-F1
#
_cell.length_a   1.000
_cell.length_b   1.000
_cell.length_c   1.000
_cell.angle_alpha   90.00
_cell.angle_beta   90.00
_cell.angle_gamma   90.00
#
_symmetry.space_group_name_H-M   'P 1'
#
loop_
_entity.id
_entity.type
_entity.pdbx_description
1 polymer ?
#
loop_
_entity_poly.entity_id
_entity_poly.type
_entity_poly.pdbx_seq_one_letter_code
_entity_poly.pdbx_strand_id
1 'polypeptide(L)'
;MEDQGGGGGTKQMNNAYVDTSKAEKAVWLMKCPPLVSRCLCAPPSDPSRLVAKVVVSIDPLNSNDDDSPTKFTMELAGAEVGHIPKCYVMDMFKDFIPMSVFSDTPQGKISVEGKILNRFDMRPHNQNLELYGKLCRERTNKYTVKSRQIQVIDNDNGAHMRPMPGMISFSTSGPPEKKKTPAKATDTKRTRRDRGEMEEIVFKLFERQSNWSLRNLIQETDQPEQFLKDILKDLCVYNNKGTNQGTYELKPEYRKSGD
;
A
#
# COMPACT_ATOMS: atom_id res chain seq x y z
N MET A 1 0.74 -11.48 -69.74
CA MET A 1 1.72 -11.01 -68.75
C MET A 1 1.01 -11.02 -67.41
N GLU A 2 1.14 -12.15 -66.74
CA GLU A 2 0.75 -12.31 -65.35
C GLU A 2 1.73 -11.51 -64.48
N ASP A 3 1.19 -10.95 -63.39
CA ASP A 3 1.79 -10.74 -62.07
C ASP A 3 1.41 -9.37 -61.51
N GLN A 4 0.56 -9.38 -60.49
CA GLN A 4 0.83 -8.60 -59.29
C GLN A 4 0.04 -9.18 -58.12
N GLY A 5 0.80 -9.90 -57.28
CA GLY A 5 0.38 -10.32 -55.96
C GLY A 5 0.13 -9.15 -54.99
N GLY A 6 -0.44 -9.51 -53.85
CA GLY A 6 -0.60 -8.59 -52.73
C GLY A 6 -1.59 -9.11 -51.71
N GLY A 7 -1.23 -10.18 -51.01
CA GLY A 7 -1.93 -10.64 -49.81
C GLY A 7 -1.88 -9.57 -48.74
N GLY A 8 -2.90 -8.71 -48.71
CA GLY A 8 -3.14 -7.75 -47.65
C GLY A 8 -3.92 -8.43 -46.53
N GLY A 9 -3.22 -8.79 -45.45
CA GLY A 9 -3.84 -9.21 -44.20
C GLY A 9 -4.87 -8.18 -43.77
N THR A 10 -6.14 -8.58 -43.77
CA THR A 10 -7.23 -7.74 -43.30
C THR A 10 -7.04 -7.56 -41.80
N LYS A 11 -6.46 -6.44 -41.39
CA LYS A 11 -6.64 -5.92 -40.03
C LYS A 11 -8.14 -5.90 -39.80
N GLN A 12 -8.64 -6.74 -38.88
CA GLN A 12 -9.98 -6.58 -38.33
C GLN A 12 -10.05 -5.15 -37.78
N MET A 13 -10.65 -4.25 -38.57
CA MET A 13 -11.25 -3.06 -37.99
C MET A 13 -12.30 -3.59 -37.04
N ASN A 14 -12.06 -3.48 -35.74
CA ASN A 14 -13.11 -3.56 -34.74
C ASN A 14 -14.09 -2.44 -35.07
N ASN A 15 -15.08 -2.72 -35.92
CA ASN A 15 -16.27 -1.91 -36.04
C ASN A 15 -16.89 -1.90 -34.65
N ALA A 16 -16.62 -0.83 -33.89
CA ALA A 16 -17.22 -0.58 -32.59
C ALA A 16 -18.70 -0.20 -32.81
N TYR A 17 -19.49 -1.17 -33.24
CA TYR A 17 -20.92 -1.03 -33.42
C TYR A 17 -21.58 -1.04 -32.05
N VAL A 18 -22.36 0.00 -31.77
CA VAL A 18 -23.18 0.08 -30.56
C VAL A 18 -24.53 -0.54 -30.86
N ASP A 19 -24.89 -1.58 -30.11
CA ASP A 19 -26.21 -2.21 -30.21
C ASP A 19 -27.28 -1.28 -29.60
N THR A 20 -28.22 -0.81 -30.42
CA THR A 20 -29.27 0.15 -30.04
C THR A 20 -30.65 -0.48 -29.86
N SER A 21 -30.75 -1.82 -29.88
CA SER A 21 -32.02 -2.55 -29.83
C SER A 21 -32.93 -2.19 -28.64
N LYS A 22 -32.35 -1.75 -27.51
CA LYS A 22 -33.10 -1.35 -26.31
C LYS A 22 -33.13 0.16 -26.08
N ALA A 23 -32.76 0.99 -27.05
CA ALA A 23 -32.63 2.44 -26.86
C ALA A 23 -33.91 3.10 -26.31
N GLU A 24 -35.08 2.64 -26.73
CA GLU A 24 -36.38 3.16 -26.29
C GLU A 24 -36.91 2.52 -25.00
N LYS A 25 -36.20 1.56 -24.42
CA LYS A 25 -36.61 0.90 -23.18
C LYS A 25 -36.57 1.91 -22.02
N ALA A 26 -37.70 2.10 -21.35
CA ALA A 26 -37.76 2.95 -20.17
C ALA A 26 -37.07 2.29 -18.97
N VAL A 27 -36.17 3.03 -18.32
CA VAL A 27 -35.43 2.60 -17.13
C VAL A 27 -35.62 3.62 -16.00
N TRP A 28 -35.59 3.13 -14.76
CA TRP A 28 -35.60 3.97 -13.57
C TRP A 28 -34.19 4.16 -13.02
N LEU A 29 -33.84 5.40 -12.69
CA LEU A 29 -32.60 5.71 -11.98
C LEU A 29 -32.94 5.97 -10.53
N MET A 30 -32.33 5.23 -9.60
CA MET A 30 -32.59 5.40 -8.17
C MET A 30 -31.29 5.71 -7.42
N LYS A 31 -31.26 6.84 -6.73
CA LYS A 31 -30.24 7.18 -5.74
C LYS A 31 -30.67 6.62 -4.39
N CYS A 32 -29.85 5.75 -3.81
CA CYS A 32 -30.15 5.11 -2.52
C CYS A 32 -29.02 5.29 -1.49
N PRO A 33 -29.33 5.26 -0.18
CA PRO A 33 -28.32 5.25 0.86
C PRO A 33 -27.37 4.05 0.71
N PRO A 34 -26.07 4.16 1.07
CA PRO A 34 -25.08 3.08 0.91
C PRO A 34 -25.43 1.77 1.64
N LEU A 35 -26.29 1.85 2.66
CA LEU A 35 -26.79 0.66 3.35
C LEU A 35 -27.70 -0.16 2.46
N VAL A 36 -28.60 0.51 1.74
CA VAL A 36 -29.59 -0.09 0.85
C VAL A 36 -28.89 -0.77 -0.32
N SER A 37 -27.92 -0.09 -0.95
CA SER A 37 -27.16 -0.67 -2.05
C SER A 37 -26.45 -1.96 -1.65
N ARG A 38 -25.85 -2.02 -0.46
CA ARG A 38 -25.22 -3.25 0.06
C ARG A 38 -26.23 -4.38 0.28
N CYS A 39 -27.43 -4.07 0.76
CA CYS A 39 -28.49 -5.07 0.91
C CYS A 39 -28.96 -5.62 -0.44
N LEU A 40 -29.01 -4.79 -1.47
CA LEU A 40 -29.38 -5.19 -2.84
C LEU A 40 -28.27 -5.95 -3.57
N CYS A 41 -26.99 -5.72 -3.23
CA CYS A 41 -25.82 -6.35 -3.85
C CYS A 41 -25.43 -7.71 -3.24
N ALA A 42 -26.13 -8.22 -2.23
CA ALA A 42 -25.81 -9.52 -1.66
C ALA A 42 -25.96 -10.60 -2.76
N PRO A 43 -24.98 -11.52 -2.92
CA PRO A 43 -25.01 -12.51 -3.99
C PRO A 43 -26.29 -13.34 -3.87
N PRO A 44 -27.13 -13.40 -4.93
CA PRO A 44 -28.27 -14.29 -4.94
C PRO A 44 -27.71 -15.72 -5.01
N SER A 45 -27.66 -16.40 -3.87
CA SER A 45 -27.59 -17.86 -3.85
C SER A 45 -28.81 -18.49 -4.57
N ASP A 46 -29.86 -17.69 -4.77
CA ASP A 46 -31.07 -18.03 -5.51
C ASP A 46 -31.61 -16.77 -6.22
N PRO A 47 -31.77 -16.77 -7.57
CA PRO A 47 -32.32 -15.65 -8.33
C PRO A 47 -33.79 -15.32 -7.99
N SER A 48 -34.50 -16.20 -7.26
CA SER A 48 -35.86 -15.98 -6.78
C SER A 48 -35.93 -15.26 -5.42
N ARG A 49 -34.79 -15.03 -4.76
CA ARG A 49 -34.76 -14.39 -3.44
C ARG A 49 -35.24 -12.94 -3.52
N LEU A 50 -36.37 -12.66 -2.88
CA LEU A 50 -36.89 -11.30 -2.73
C LEU A 50 -35.92 -10.45 -1.92
N VAL A 51 -35.36 -9.40 -2.53
CA VAL A 51 -34.43 -8.46 -1.86
C VAL A 51 -35.13 -7.19 -1.38
N ALA A 52 -36.12 -6.72 -2.14
CA ALA A 52 -36.91 -5.54 -1.83
C ALA A 52 -38.26 -5.59 -2.55
N LYS A 53 -39.24 -4.87 -2.01
CA LYS A 53 -40.57 -4.67 -2.59
C LYS A 53 -40.79 -3.17 -2.80
N VAL A 54 -41.09 -2.77 -4.04
CA VAL A 54 -41.52 -1.40 -4.33
C VAL A 54 -43.05 -1.34 -4.30
N VAL A 55 -43.60 -0.39 -3.55
CA VAL A 55 -45.03 -0.16 -3.41
C VAL A 55 -45.37 1.22 -3.97
N VAL A 56 -46.32 1.23 -4.90
CA VAL A 56 -46.89 2.44 -5.50
C VAL A 56 -48.27 2.62 -4.90
N SER A 57 -48.47 3.71 -4.16
CA SER A 57 -49.77 4.05 -3.58
C SER A 57 -50.36 5.22 -4.36
N ILE A 58 -51.57 4.98 -4.88
CA ILE A 58 -52.38 5.92 -5.63
C ILE A 58 -53.65 6.13 -4.83
N ASP A 59 -53.94 7.39 -4.48
CA ASP A 59 -55.19 7.77 -3.84
C ASP A 59 -56.14 8.30 -4.94
N PRO A 60 -57.16 7.53 -5.35
CA PRO A 60 -58.04 7.91 -6.45
C PRO A 60 -59.01 9.05 -6.09
N LEU A 61 -59.18 9.37 -4.80
CA LEU A 61 -60.09 10.42 -4.34
C LEU A 61 -59.41 11.79 -4.25
N ASN A 62 -58.08 11.81 -4.22
CA ASN A 62 -57.30 13.02 -4.39
C ASN A 62 -56.97 13.20 -5.87
N SER A 63 -57.85 13.93 -6.56
CA SER A 63 -57.74 14.20 -7.99
C SER A 63 -56.54 15.09 -8.29
N ASN A 64 -55.38 14.52 -8.66
CA ASN A 64 -54.28 15.11 -9.46
C ASN A 64 -53.92 16.60 -9.30
N ASP A 65 -54.31 17.26 -8.21
CA ASP A 65 -53.76 18.54 -7.81
C ASP A 65 -52.37 18.27 -7.25
N ASP A 66 -51.47 19.21 -7.53
CA ASP A 66 -50.02 19.18 -7.26
C ASP A 66 -49.64 18.81 -5.80
N ASP A 67 -50.62 18.76 -4.90
CA ASP A 67 -50.50 18.51 -3.47
C ASP A 67 -50.52 17.03 -3.03
N SER A 68 -50.76 16.06 -3.93
CA SER A 68 -50.65 14.63 -3.55
C SER A 68 -50.06 13.72 -4.65
N PRO A 69 -48.75 13.83 -4.92
CA PRO A 69 -48.10 12.97 -5.90
C PRO A 69 -48.20 11.48 -5.52
N THR A 70 -48.25 10.63 -6.54
CA THR A 70 -48.13 9.16 -6.40
C THR A 70 -46.99 8.82 -5.45
N LYS A 71 -47.32 8.09 -4.37
CA LYS A 71 -46.35 7.80 -3.31
C LYS A 71 -45.63 6.50 -3.63
N PHE A 72 -44.32 6.58 -3.84
CA PHE A 72 -43.45 5.44 -4.01
C PHE A 72 -42.74 5.13 -2.69
N THR A 73 -42.81 3.88 -2.26
CA THR A 73 -42.07 3.39 -1.09
C THR A 73 -41.38 2.08 -1.41
N MET A 74 -40.29 1.79 -0.69
CA MET A 74 -39.55 0.54 -0.83
C MET A 74 -39.37 -0.11 0.54
N GLU A 75 -39.68 -1.40 0.61
CA GLU A 75 -39.51 -2.24 1.78
C GLU A 75 -38.38 -3.25 1.53
N LEU A 76 -37.39 -3.31 2.43
CA LEU A 76 -36.27 -4.25 2.33
C LEU A 76 -36.61 -5.58 3.02
N ALA A 77 -36.35 -6.70 2.33
CA ALA A 77 -36.65 -8.04 2.84
C ALA A 77 -35.67 -8.56 3.91
N GLY A 78 -34.51 -7.92 4.08
CA GLY A 78 -33.43 -8.35 4.98
C GLY A 78 -33.19 -7.47 6.21
N ALA A 79 -34.14 -6.61 6.58
CA ALA A 79 -33.96 -5.65 7.67
C ALA A 79 -34.02 -6.26 9.09
N GLU A 80 -34.21 -7.58 9.22
CA GLU A 80 -34.29 -8.29 10.50
C GLU A 80 -32.96 -8.29 11.27
N VAL A 81 -31.82 -8.15 10.57
CA VAL A 81 -30.47 -8.21 11.16
C VAL A 81 -29.89 -6.81 11.32
N GLY A 82 -30.29 -6.14 12.40
CA GLY A 82 -29.70 -4.89 12.87
C GLY A 82 -30.61 -3.67 12.79
N HIS A 83 -30.08 -2.53 13.21
CA HIS A 83 -30.78 -1.24 13.38
C HIS A 83 -31.05 -0.52 12.03
N ILE A 84 -31.43 -1.29 11.00
CA ILE A 84 -31.57 -0.87 9.60
C ILE A 84 -33.04 -0.47 9.36
N PRO A 85 -33.32 0.75 8.85
CA PRO A 85 -34.68 1.10 8.45
C PRO A 85 -35.24 0.10 7.43
N LYS A 86 -36.44 -0.42 7.68
CA LYS A 86 -37.09 -1.40 6.80
C LYS A 86 -37.76 -0.74 5.60
N CYS A 87 -38.30 0.46 5.80
CA CYS A 87 -39.08 1.19 4.81
C CYS A 87 -38.39 2.50 4.42
N TYR A 88 -38.42 2.79 3.13
CA TYR A 88 -37.88 4.01 2.53
C TYR A 88 -38.93 4.66 1.63
N VAL A 89 -38.97 5.99 1.64
CA VAL A 89 -39.76 6.78 0.68
C VAL A 89 -38.89 7.04 -0.55
N MET A 90 -39.49 6.99 -1.73
CA MET A 90 -38.84 7.28 -3.00
C MET A 90 -39.48 8.53 -3.60
N ASP A 91 -38.74 9.63 -3.65
CA ASP A 91 -39.22 10.87 -4.26
C ASP A 91 -38.96 10.81 -5.77
N MET A 92 -40.01 10.93 -6.58
CA MET A 92 -39.92 10.86 -8.04
C MET A 92 -39.64 12.25 -8.64
N PHE A 93 -38.69 12.30 -9.56
CA PHE A 93 -38.36 13.46 -10.37
C PHE A 93 -38.49 13.12 -11.84
N LYS A 94 -39.08 14.05 -12.60
CA LYS A 94 -39.19 14.01 -14.07
C LYS A 94 -38.36 15.10 -14.74
N ASP A 95 -38.03 16.16 -14.02
CA ASP A 95 -37.18 17.24 -14.51
C ASP A 95 -35.70 16.91 -14.22
N PHE A 96 -35.00 16.40 -15.23
CA PHE A 96 -33.57 16.13 -15.19
C PHE A 96 -33.01 16.07 -16.62
N ILE A 97 -31.70 16.24 -16.76
CA ILE A 97 -31.00 16.14 -18.04
C ILE A 97 -31.24 14.73 -18.63
N PRO A 98 -31.71 14.59 -19.88
CA PRO A 98 -31.92 13.29 -20.50
C PRO A 98 -30.68 12.39 -20.41
N MET A 99 -30.86 11.16 -19.91
CA MET A 99 -29.79 10.19 -19.74
C MET A 99 -30.16 8.84 -20.37
N SER A 100 -29.15 8.15 -20.89
CA SER A 100 -29.26 6.77 -21.40
C SER A 100 -28.27 5.86 -20.68
N VAL A 101 -28.66 4.60 -20.51
CA VAL A 101 -27.85 3.57 -19.86
C VAL A 101 -27.12 2.76 -20.92
N PHE A 102 -25.83 2.54 -20.72
CA PHE A 102 -25.01 1.69 -21.57
C PHE A 102 -24.47 0.52 -20.74
N SER A 103 -24.33 -0.63 -21.38
CA SER A 103 -23.61 -1.79 -20.83
C SER A 103 -22.39 -2.08 -21.69
N ASP A 104 -21.30 -2.44 -21.02
CA ASP A 104 -20.08 -2.95 -21.64
C ASP A 104 -19.83 -4.36 -21.13
N THR A 105 -19.56 -5.26 -22.07
CA THR A 105 -19.26 -6.66 -21.78
C THR A 105 -17.75 -6.86 -21.73
N PRO A 106 -17.23 -7.85 -20.99
CA PRO A 106 -15.79 -8.11 -20.97
C PRO A 106 -15.18 -8.40 -22.36
N GLN A 107 -16.00 -8.76 -23.36
CA GLN A 107 -15.59 -8.92 -24.75
C GLN A 107 -15.51 -7.59 -25.54
N GLY A 108 -15.78 -6.45 -24.91
CA GLY A 108 -15.74 -5.12 -25.53
C GLY A 108 -16.95 -4.79 -26.41
N LYS A 109 -18.06 -5.54 -26.29
CA LYS A 109 -19.32 -5.21 -26.97
C LYS A 109 -20.10 -4.19 -26.12
N ILE A 110 -20.36 -3.02 -26.71
CA ILE A 110 -21.14 -1.94 -26.12
C ILE A 110 -22.59 -2.02 -26.60
N SER A 111 -23.55 -1.87 -25.67
CA SER A 111 -24.97 -1.78 -26.02
C SER A 111 -25.71 -0.71 -25.21
N VAL A 112 -26.73 -0.10 -25.82
CA VAL A 112 -27.67 0.79 -25.13
C VAL A 112 -28.72 -0.06 -24.44
N GLU A 113 -28.89 0.11 -23.12
CA GLU A 113 -29.85 -0.64 -22.30
C GLU A 113 -31.20 0.07 -22.14
N GLY A 114 -31.24 1.38 -22.35
CA GLY A 114 -32.47 2.16 -22.30
C GLY A 114 -32.29 3.62 -21.94
N LYS A 115 -33.41 4.33 -21.87
CA LYS A 115 -33.50 5.74 -21.51
C LYS A 115 -34.08 5.90 -20.11
N ILE A 116 -33.50 6.78 -19.32
CA ILE A 116 -33.99 7.07 -17.97
C ILE A 116 -35.23 7.95 -18.07
N LEU A 117 -36.37 7.42 -17.61
CA LEU A 117 -37.67 8.12 -17.64
C LEU A 117 -37.99 8.80 -16.29
N ASN A 118 -37.72 8.08 -15.20
CA ASN A 118 -37.98 8.56 -13.86
C ASN A 118 -36.70 8.44 -13.03
N ARG A 119 -36.37 9.52 -12.33
CA ARG A 119 -35.33 9.54 -11.32
C ARG A 119 -35.96 9.48 -9.95
N PHE A 120 -35.41 8.68 -9.05
CA PHE A 120 -35.86 8.54 -7.68
C PHE A 120 -34.74 8.88 -6.71
N ASP A 121 -34.98 9.75 -5.74
CA ASP A 121 -34.11 9.92 -4.58
C ASP A 121 -34.76 9.23 -3.37
N MET A 122 -34.05 8.29 -2.76
CA MET A 122 -34.56 7.49 -1.65
C MET A 122 -34.20 8.11 -0.30
N ARG A 123 -35.18 8.18 0.61
CA ARG A 123 -35.00 8.65 1.99
C ARG A 123 -35.56 7.66 3.00
N PRO A 124 -34.97 7.53 4.21
CA PRO A 124 -35.54 6.72 5.27
C PRO A 124 -36.97 7.18 5.61
N HIS A 125 -37.88 6.24 5.83
CA HIS A 125 -39.23 6.58 6.27
C HIS A 125 -39.23 7.19 7.69
N ASN A 126 -40.15 8.12 7.94
CA ASN A 126 -40.18 8.92 9.18
C ASN A 126 -40.19 8.07 10.46
N GLN A 127 -40.88 6.92 10.43
CA GLN A 127 -40.98 6.01 11.58
C GLN A 127 -39.63 5.46 12.05
N ASN A 128 -38.62 5.39 11.17
CA ASN A 128 -37.29 4.84 11.45
C ASN A 128 -36.17 5.89 11.44
N LEU A 129 -36.52 7.18 11.52
CA LEU A 129 -35.56 8.28 11.34
C LEU A 129 -34.55 8.36 12.48
N GLU A 130 -34.96 8.12 13.73
CA GLU A 130 -34.06 8.16 14.89
C GLU A 130 -33.01 7.04 14.83
N LEU A 131 -33.44 5.84 14.42
CA LEU A 131 -32.57 4.67 14.28
C LEU A 131 -31.50 4.90 13.20
N TYR A 132 -31.92 5.49 12.07
CA TYR A 132 -31.02 5.89 11.00
C TYR A 132 -30.07 7.01 11.43
N GLY A 133 -30.55 7.98 12.23
CA GLY A 133 -29.73 9.04 12.79
C GLY A 133 -28.60 8.51 13.68
N LYS A 134 -28.89 7.53 14.54
CA LYS A 134 -27.87 6.83 15.35
C LYS A 134 -26.82 6.16 14.47
N LEU A 135 -27.25 5.44 13.42
CA LEU A 135 -26.34 4.79 12.46
C LEU A 135 -25.44 5.80 11.72
N CYS A 136 -25.97 6.96 11.32
CA CYS A 136 -25.19 8.01 10.69
C CYS A 136 -24.14 8.59 11.66
N ARG A 137 -24.52 8.85 12.92
CA ARG A 137 -23.58 9.31 13.97
C ARG A 137 -22.49 8.30 14.26
N GLU A 138 -22.84 7.03 14.36
CA GLU A 138 -21.89 5.94 14.59
C GLU A 138 -20.86 5.85 13.47
N ARG A 139 -21.30 5.97 12.20
CA ARG A 139 -20.39 6.05 11.06
C ARG A 139 -19.47 7.25 11.15
N THR A 140 -20.02 8.45 11.39
CA THR A 140 -19.19 9.65 11.55
C THR A 140 -18.17 9.47 12.65
N ASN A 141 -18.57 8.94 13.82
CA ASN A 141 -17.64 8.64 14.92
C ASN A 141 -16.55 7.66 14.47
N LYS A 142 -16.93 6.51 13.89
CA LYS A 142 -15.99 5.49 13.40
C LYS A 142 -14.96 6.05 12.41
N TYR A 143 -15.36 6.96 11.53
CA TYR A 143 -14.47 7.56 10.52
C TYR A 143 -13.78 8.85 10.99
N THR A 144 -14.27 9.48 12.06
CA THR A 144 -13.67 10.68 12.67
C THR A 144 -12.56 10.31 13.65
N VAL A 145 -12.62 9.12 14.25
CA VAL A 145 -11.50 8.57 15.02
C VAL A 145 -10.29 8.42 14.09
N LYS A 146 -9.32 9.31 14.27
CA LYS A 146 -8.05 9.27 13.54
C LYS A 146 -7.33 7.98 13.93
N SER A 147 -7.20 7.04 13.00
CA SER A 147 -6.40 5.81 13.19
C SER A 147 -4.92 6.11 13.41
N ARG A 148 -4.45 7.27 12.94
CA ARG A 148 -3.10 7.78 13.14
C ARG A 148 -3.05 8.65 14.40
N GLN A 149 -2.32 8.17 15.40
CA GLN A 149 -1.97 8.97 16.58
C GLN A 149 -0.65 9.72 16.32
N ILE A 150 -0.63 11.03 16.57
CA ILE A 150 0.61 11.79 16.66
C ILE A 150 1.18 11.50 18.03
N GLN A 151 2.32 10.80 18.07
CA GLN A 151 3.09 10.65 19.30
C GLN A 151 4.02 11.85 19.43
N VAL A 152 3.88 12.60 20.52
CA VAL A 152 4.85 13.62 20.89
C VAL A 152 6.06 12.89 21.45
N ILE A 153 7.23 13.12 20.85
CA ILE A 153 8.48 12.59 21.35
C ILE A 153 8.85 13.46 22.56
N ASP A 154 8.74 12.88 23.76
CA ASP A 154 9.02 13.57 25.03
C ASP A 154 10.49 14.00 25.16
N ASN A 155 11.39 13.27 24.52
CA ASN A 155 12.82 13.59 24.48
C ASN A 155 13.11 14.60 23.35
N ASP A 156 12.84 15.88 23.59
CA ASP A 156 13.10 16.98 22.64
C ASP A 156 14.59 17.33 22.49
N ASN A 157 15.47 16.67 23.27
CA ASN A 157 16.90 16.90 23.28
C ASN A 157 17.44 16.85 21.84
N GLY A 158 17.80 18.02 21.31
CA GLY A 158 18.12 18.28 19.90
C GLY A 158 19.32 17.52 19.32
N ALA A 159 19.79 16.46 19.98
CA ALA A 159 20.71 15.48 19.45
C ALA A 159 20.04 14.56 18.40
N HIS A 160 18.75 14.21 18.55
CA HIS A 160 18.03 13.34 17.59
C HIS A 160 17.30 14.11 16.48
N MET A 161 17.17 15.43 16.61
CA MET A 161 16.47 16.30 15.67
C MET A 161 17.41 16.99 14.66
N ARG A 162 18.73 16.78 14.76
CA ARG A 162 19.70 17.28 13.78
C ARG A 162 19.87 16.25 12.66
N PRO A 163 19.77 16.64 11.38
CA PRO A 163 20.13 15.74 10.30
C PRO A 163 21.59 15.32 10.47
N MET A 164 21.82 14.00 10.45
CA MET A 164 23.15 13.43 10.50
C MET A 164 24.00 14.01 9.36
N PRO A 165 25.18 14.61 9.65
CA PRO A 165 26.09 15.04 8.61
C PRO A 165 26.48 13.84 7.72
N GLY A 166 26.17 13.92 6.42
CA GLY A 166 26.60 12.94 5.41
C GLY A 166 25.52 12.12 4.69
N MET A 167 24.23 12.25 5.03
CA MET A 167 23.16 11.46 4.39
C MET A 167 22.29 12.26 3.41
N ILE A 168 22.94 13.00 2.50
CA ILE A 168 22.30 13.52 1.29
C ILE A 168 22.85 12.71 0.11
N SER A 169 22.27 11.55 -0.15
CA SER A 169 22.44 10.91 -1.44
C SER A 169 21.09 10.38 -1.90
N PHE A 170 20.56 11.05 -2.92
CA PHE A 170 19.40 10.63 -3.68
C PHE A 170 19.52 9.16 -4.08
N SER A 171 18.40 8.46 -3.94
CA SER A 171 18.15 7.09 -4.36
C SER A 171 18.60 6.80 -5.80
N THR A 172 19.37 5.72 -5.99
CA THR A 172 19.35 4.90 -7.21
C THR A 172 19.04 3.46 -6.84
N SER A 173 18.11 2.88 -7.59
CA SER A 173 17.47 1.59 -7.42
C SER A 173 18.38 0.40 -7.75
N GLY A 174 18.43 -0.60 -6.86
CA GLY A 174 19.01 -1.93 -7.11
C GLY A 174 18.45 -2.98 -6.14
N PRO A 175 18.37 -4.27 -6.53
CA PRO A 175 17.57 -5.29 -5.82
C PRO A 175 18.22 -5.75 -4.50
N PRO A 176 17.42 -6.24 -3.53
CA PRO A 176 17.90 -6.52 -2.19
C PRO A 176 18.52 -7.93 -2.11
N GLU A 177 19.86 -8.02 -2.08
CA GLU A 177 20.52 -9.23 -1.63
C GLU A 177 20.84 -9.18 -0.13
N LYS A 178 20.27 -10.15 0.56
CA LYS A 178 20.33 -10.41 2.00
C LYS A 178 21.77 -10.34 2.52
N LYS A 179 22.05 -9.47 3.51
CA LYS A 179 23.11 -9.74 4.50
C LYS A 179 22.94 -8.92 5.79
N LYS A 180 22.63 -9.68 6.84
CA LYS A 180 23.10 -9.61 8.23
C LYS A 180 22.93 -8.29 9.00
N THR A 181 22.03 -8.36 9.99
CA THR A 181 22.06 -7.75 11.33
C THR A 181 23.00 -6.54 11.53
N PRO A 182 22.47 -5.35 11.85
CA PRO A 182 23.31 -4.21 12.21
C PRO A 182 23.91 -4.46 13.60
N ALA A 183 25.21 -4.77 13.62
CA ALA A 183 25.99 -4.68 14.84
C ALA A 183 26.06 -3.20 15.24
N LYS A 184 25.58 -2.90 16.45
CA LYS A 184 25.78 -1.62 17.14
C LYS A 184 27.22 -1.17 16.96
N ALA A 185 27.43 -0.03 16.30
CA ALA A 185 28.68 0.70 16.41
C ALA A 185 28.76 1.23 17.84
N THR A 186 29.42 0.48 18.72
CA THR A 186 29.93 1.04 19.97
C THR A 186 31.08 1.96 19.59
N ASP A 187 30.82 3.26 19.66
CA ASP A 187 31.87 4.27 19.71
C ASP A 187 32.55 4.16 21.07
N THR A 188 33.34 3.08 21.24
CA THR A 188 34.26 2.95 22.34
C THR A 188 35.47 3.78 21.97
N LYS A 189 35.64 4.87 22.71
CA LYS A 189 36.88 5.61 22.84
C LYS A 189 38.02 4.60 23.06
N ARG A 190 38.70 4.21 21.97
CA ARG A 190 39.77 3.21 21.98
C ARG A 190 40.97 3.79 22.71
N THR A 191 41.12 3.43 23.98
CA THR A 191 42.31 3.78 24.76
C THR A 191 43.50 3.05 24.15
N ARG A 192 44.55 3.80 23.80
CA ARG A 192 45.82 3.25 23.34
C ARG A 192 46.37 2.35 24.45
N ARG A 193 46.64 1.09 24.14
CA ARG A 193 47.36 0.22 25.09
C ARG A 193 48.81 0.64 25.24
N ASP A 194 49.42 0.24 26.34
CA ASP A 194 50.85 0.42 26.54
C ASP A 194 51.64 -0.33 25.44
N ARG A 195 52.75 0.27 25.03
CA ARG A 195 53.54 -0.25 23.91
C ARG A 195 54.08 -1.65 24.21
N GLY A 196 54.60 -1.91 25.42
CA GLY A 196 55.18 -3.21 25.76
C GLY A 196 54.15 -4.34 25.73
N GLU A 197 52.93 -4.09 26.23
CA GLU A 197 51.83 -5.06 26.19
C GLU A 197 51.39 -5.38 24.75
N MET A 198 51.43 -4.38 23.86
CA MET A 198 51.04 -4.59 22.47
C MET A 198 52.05 -5.44 21.70
N GLU A 199 53.35 -5.31 22.01
CA GLU A 199 54.40 -6.13 21.42
C GLU A 199 54.20 -7.62 21.77
N GLU A 200 53.89 -7.93 23.04
CA GLU A 200 53.57 -9.29 23.49
C GLU A 200 52.33 -9.88 22.78
N ILE A 201 51.27 -9.08 22.65
CA ILE A 201 50.05 -9.49 21.93
C ILE A 201 50.36 -9.78 20.47
N VAL A 202 51.18 -8.94 19.81
CA VAL A 202 51.59 -9.16 18.41
C VAL A 202 52.34 -10.47 18.28
N PHE A 203 53.33 -10.75 19.14
CA PHE A 203 54.06 -12.01 19.12
C PHE A 203 53.13 -13.22 19.26
N LYS A 204 52.18 -13.17 20.21
CA LYS A 204 51.18 -14.23 20.40
C LYS A 204 50.26 -14.41 19.20
N LEU A 205 49.91 -13.34 18.49
CA LEU A 205 49.11 -13.45 17.26
C LEU A 205 49.90 -14.14 16.14
N PHE A 206 51.19 -13.83 16.03
CA PHE A 206 52.07 -14.43 15.03
C PHE A 206 52.44 -15.90 15.31
N GLU A 207 52.30 -16.38 16.54
CA GLU A 207 52.33 -17.83 16.85
C GLU A 207 51.15 -18.58 16.22
N ARG A 208 49.97 -17.93 16.12
CA ARG A 208 48.76 -18.55 15.57
C ARG A 208 48.79 -18.67 14.05
N GLN A 209 49.42 -17.73 13.36
CA GLN A 209 49.69 -17.78 11.93
C GLN A 209 50.88 -16.87 11.60
N SER A 210 51.73 -17.30 10.67
CA SER A 210 52.98 -16.59 10.38
C SER A 210 52.80 -15.21 9.76
N ASN A 211 51.62 -14.95 9.17
CA ASN A 211 51.34 -13.76 8.36
C ASN A 211 50.00 -13.17 8.75
N TRP A 212 49.94 -11.85 8.93
CA TRP A 212 48.71 -11.16 9.29
C TRP A 212 48.46 -9.93 8.43
N SER A 213 47.21 -9.67 8.03
CA SER A 213 46.84 -8.42 7.36
C SER A 213 46.60 -7.31 8.39
N LEU A 214 46.86 -6.05 7.99
CA LEU A 214 46.63 -4.88 8.86
C LEU A 214 45.19 -4.83 9.39
N ARG A 215 44.22 -5.12 8.51
CA ARG A 215 42.79 -5.10 8.84
C ARG A 215 42.45 -6.12 9.92
N ASN A 216 43.02 -7.32 9.85
CA ASN A 216 42.77 -8.36 10.83
C ASN A 216 43.41 -8.02 12.17
N LEU A 217 44.62 -7.45 12.17
CA LEU A 217 45.28 -7.02 13.41
C LEU A 217 44.51 -5.89 14.10
N ILE A 218 43.96 -4.93 13.35
CA ILE A 218 43.10 -3.87 13.91
C ILE A 218 41.85 -4.47 14.57
N GLN A 219 41.25 -5.48 13.93
CA GLN A 219 40.06 -6.13 14.47
C GLN A 219 40.35 -6.97 15.71
N GLU A 220 41.47 -7.68 15.74
CA GLU A 220 41.83 -8.58 16.84
C GLU A 220 42.36 -7.81 18.07
N THR A 221 43.07 -6.71 17.86
CA THR A 221 43.67 -5.90 18.94
C THR A 221 42.81 -4.71 19.38
N ASP A 222 41.80 -4.35 18.57
CA ASP A 222 40.97 -3.15 18.71
C ASP A 222 41.79 -1.85 18.88
N GLN A 223 43.02 -1.82 18.35
CA GLN A 223 43.91 -0.66 18.41
C GLN A 223 43.79 0.24 17.16
N PRO A 224 44.02 1.56 17.28
CA PRO A 224 43.97 2.45 16.14
C PRO A 224 45.08 2.12 15.12
N GLU A 225 44.74 2.19 13.84
CA GLU A 225 45.60 1.80 12.71
C GLU A 225 46.99 2.45 12.77
N GLN A 226 47.06 3.73 13.11
CA GLN A 226 48.32 4.46 13.15
C GLN A 226 49.27 3.93 14.23
N PHE A 227 48.74 3.62 15.43
CA PHE A 227 49.53 3.08 16.53
C PHE A 227 50.06 1.69 16.21
N LEU A 228 49.22 0.86 15.59
CA LEU A 228 49.62 -0.48 15.17
C LEU A 228 50.69 -0.42 14.08
N LYS A 229 50.61 0.51 13.12
CA LYS A 229 51.65 0.70 12.10
C LYS A 229 53.00 1.09 12.71
N ASP A 230 53.01 1.92 13.76
CA ASP A 230 54.24 2.32 14.43
C ASP A 230 54.93 1.10 15.09
N ILE A 231 54.15 0.23 15.75
CA ILE A 231 54.68 -1.00 16.38
C ILE A 231 55.11 -2.03 15.32
N LEU A 232 54.29 -2.23 14.27
CA LEU A 232 54.61 -3.16 13.19
C LEU A 232 55.82 -2.73 12.37
N LYS A 233 56.13 -1.43 12.29
CA LYS A 233 57.34 -0.92 11.64
C LYS A 233 58.61 -1.39 12.36
N ASP A 234 58.54 -1.50 13.68
CA ASP A 234 59.68 -1.88 14.50
C ASP A 234 59.85 -3.42 14.55
N LEU A 235 58.75 -4.18 14.61
CA LEU A 235 58.77 -5.63 14.80
C LEU A 235 58.60 -6.48 13.52
N CYS A 236 57.92 -5.96 12.50
CA CYS A 236 57.50 -6.74 11.33
C CYS A 236 58.11 -6.23 10.01
N VAL A 237 58.07 -7.08 9.00
CA VAL A 237 58.35 -6.79 7.59
C VAL A 237 57.02 -6.82 6.82
N TYR A 238 56.78 -5.79 6.01
CA TYR A 238 55.60 -5.73 5.15
C TYR A 238 55.87 -6.39 3.79
N ASN A 239 55.06 -7.38 3.45
CA ASN A 239 55.16 -8.11 2.19
C ASN A 239 54.48 -7.33 1.06
N ASN A 240 55.30 -6.76 0.18
CA ASN A 240 54.83 -5.95 -0.95
C ASN A 240 54.53 -6.76 -2.22
N LYS A 241 54.93 -8.04 -2.30
CA LYS A 241 54.84 -8.86 -3.52
C LYS A 241 54.55 -10.33 -3.21
N GLY A 242 54.00 -11.05 -4.17
CA GLY A 242 53.72 -12.50 -4.09
C GLY A 242 52.39 -12.83 -3.43
N THR A 243 52.15 -14.12 -3.17
CA THR A 243 50.88 -14.64 -2.61
C THR A 243 50.52 -14.03 -1.24
N ASN A 244 51.52 -13.53 -0.51
CA ASN A 244 51.37 -12.90 0.81
C ASN A 244 51.35 -11.36 0.73
N GLN A 245 51.13 -10.77 -0.46
CA GLN A 245 51.08 -9.33 -0.63
C GLN A 245 50.01 -8.70 0.29
N GLY A 246 50.38 -7.62 0.98
CA GLY A 246 49.47 -6.93 1.88
C GLY A 246 49.42 -7.49 3.31
N THR A 247 50.34 -8.40 3.65
CA THR A 247 50.49 -8.97 4.99
C THR A 247 51.80 -8.54 5.65
N TYR A 248 51.81 -8.57 6.97
CA TYR A 248 52.98 -8.39 7.82
C TYR A 248 53.46 -9.75 8.28
N GLU A 249 54.78 -9.92 8.34
CA GLU A 249 55.47 -11.06 8.95
C GLU A 249 56.45 -10.55 9.99
N LEU A 250 56.68 -11.27 11.09
CA LEU A 250 57.72 -10.89 12.05
C LEU A 250 59.09 -10.88 11.38
N LYS A 251 59.96 -9.93 11.77
CA LYS A 251 61.37 -9.97 11.33
C LYS A 251 61.99 -11.31 11.72
N PRO A 252 62.88 -11.87 10.88
CA PRO A 252 63.51 -13.17 11.13
C PRO A 252 64.30 -13.21 12.45
N GLU A 253 64.76 -12.05 12.94
CA GLU A 253 65.44 -11.87 14.22
C GLU A 253 64.58 -12.23 15.43
N TYR A 254 63.26 -12.00 15.36
CA TYR A 254 62.31 -12.30 16.44
C TYR A 254 61.60 -13.65 16.29
N ARG A 255 61.90 -14.40 15.23
CA ARG A 255 61.31 -15.72 14.97
C ARG A 255 61.96 -16.84 15.80
N LYS A 256 63.02 -16.54 16.55
CA LYS A 256 63.86 -17.51 17.28
C LYS A 256 63.97 -17.28 18.80
N SER A 257 63.18 -16.38 19.38
CA SER A 257 63.12 -16.20 20.84
C SER A 257 62.05 -17.10 21.43
N GLY A 258 62.28 -18.40 21.34
CA GLY A 258 61.43 -19.47 21.86
C GLY A 258 62.27 -20.72 22.12
N ASP A 259 63.40 -20.52 22.79
CA ASP A 259 64.11 -21.52 23.60
C ASP A 259 64.64 -20.79 24.85
#